data_AF-A0A840IAM5-F1
#
_entry.id   AF-A0A840IAM5-F1
#
_cell.length_a   1.000
_cell.length_b   1.000
_cell.length_c   1.000
_cell.angle_alpha   90.00
_cell.angle_beta   90.00
_cell.angle_gamma   90.00
#
_symmetry.space_group_name_H-M   'P 1'
#
loop_
_entity.id
_entity.type
_entity.pdbx_description
1 polymer ?
#
loop_
_entity_poly.entity_id
_entity_poly.type
_entity_poly.pdbx_seq_one_letter_code
_entity_poly.pdbx_strand_id
1 'polypeptide(L)'
;MRKARAALPAEHRRLLDEIGAQETVVADWPQGVLNLYLTLRERPPSPVQLERAAAAWLEARRTVAFNLAFFTTIVEGLDDRAREQVVAHVAWHEYGHALSVTRSTWHQRREGPRLHALLPPDLRDAIDFPGLYRRDQLFDEVIATIYPVMVERVRNGDYRAAEFLHPEVRRAFEEMIPWPPSRPTDQT
;
A
#
# COMPACT_ATOMS: atom_id res chain seq x y z
N MET A 1 -1.94 -12.18 -4.33
CA MET A 1 -2.62 -11.59 -3.16
C MET A 1 -2.76 -12.50 -1.96
N ARG A 2 -3.40 -13.68 -2.06
CA ARG A 2 -3.57 -14.58 -0.89
C ARG A 2 -2.26 -14.87 -0.15
N LYS A 3 -1.18 -15.21 -0.87
CA LYS A 3 0.17 -15.38 -0.28
C LYS A 3 0.70 -14.10 0.38
N ALA A 4 0.52 -12.93 -0.25
CA ALA A 4 0.96 -11.65 0.28
C ALA A 4 0.21 -11.27 1.56
N ARG A 5 -1.12 -11.46 1.60
CA ARG A 5 -1.95 -11.24 2.78
C ARG A 5 -1.64 -12.22 3.90
N ALA A 6 -1.44 -13.50 3.57
CA ALA A 6 -1.09 -14.53 4.55
C ALA A 6 0.26 -14.23 5.25
N ALA A 7 1.17 -13.51 4.58
CA ALA A 7 2.44 -13.12 5.14
C ALA A 7 2.41 -11.89 6.05
N LEU A 8 1.27 -11.19 6.15
CA LEU A 8 1.11 -10.08 7.09
C LEU A 8 0.97 -10.60 8.53
N PRO A 9 1.33 -9.80 9.55
CA PRO A 9 0.95 -10.06 10.94
C PRO A 9 -0.56 -10.28 11.12
N ALA A 10 -0.97 -11.05 12.12
CA ALA A 10 -2.38 -11.39 12.34
C ALA A 10 -3.24 -10.16 12.60
N GLU A 11 -2.72 -9.20 13.36
CA GLU A 11 -3.32 -7.89 13.62
C GLU A 11 -3.62 -7.17 12.31
N HIS A 12 -2.69 -7.18 11.37
CA HIS A 12 -2.84 -6.47 10.11
C HIS A 12 -3.81 -7.17 9.16
N ARG A 13 -3.84 -8.51 9.17
CA ARG A 13 -4.90 -9.27 8.46
C ARG A 13 -6.29 -8.93 9.00
N ARG A 14 -6.44 -8.84 10.34
CA ARG A 14 -7.69 -8.44 11.01
C ARG A 14 -8.10 -7.02 10.63
N LEU A 15 -7.18 -6.05 10.58
CA LEU A 15 -7.50 -4.69 10.11
C LEU A 15 -8.03 -4.69 8.68
N LEU A 16 -7.44 -5.51 7.80
CA LEU A 16 -7.95 -5.67 6.44
C LEU A 16 -9.33 -6.33 6.42
N ASP A 17 -9.61 -7.30 7.31
CA ASP A 17 -10.94 -7.90 7.44
C ASP A 17 -11.99 -6.89 7.95
N GLU A 18 -11.62 -6.05 8.92
CA GLU A 18 -12.50 -5.01 9.50
C GLU A 18 -12.95 -3.99 8.46
N ILE A 19 -12.07 -3.58 7.54
CA ILE A 19 -12.43 -2.70 6.43
C ILE A 19 -13.11 -3.48 5.28
N GLY A 20 -13.28 -4.80 5.41
CA GLY A 20 -13.92 -5.68 4.43
C GLY A 20 -13.09 -5.89 3.16
N ALA A 21 -11.75 -5.85 3.26
CA ALA A 21 -10.86 -6.09 2.13
C ALA A 21 -11.03 -7.53 1.61
N GLN A 22 -11.39 -7.63 0.34
CA GLN A 22 -11.58 -8.90 -0.34
C GLN A 22 -10.23 -9.47 -0.81
N GLU A 23 -10.09 -10.79 -0.79
CA GLU A 23 -8.91 -11.47 -1.35
C GLU A 23 -8.95 -11.61 -2.87
N THR A 24 -10.04 -11.19 -3.50
CA THR A 24 -10.30 -11.38 -4.92
C THR A 24 -9.31 -10.55 -5.73
N VAL A 25 -8.31 -11.20 -6.33
CA VAL A 25 -7.42 -10.51 -7.26
C VAL A 25 -8.20 -10.20 -8.52
N VAL A 26 -8.33 -8.93 -8.89
CA VAL A 26 -8.81 -8.57 -10.23
C VAL A 26 -7.66 -8.74 -11.24
N ALA A 27 -6.96 -9.89 -11.18
CA ALA A 27 -5.83 -10.22 -12.04
C ALA A 27 -6.26 -10.60 -13.47
N ASP A 28 -7.56 -10.84 -13.69
CA ASP A 28 -8.05 -11.43 -14.93
C ASP A 28 -8.66 -10.41 -15.91
N TRP A 29 -8.47 -9.10 -15.71
CA TRP A 29 -9.16 -8.10 -16.54
C TRP A 29 -8.22 -7.48 -17.57
N PRO A 30 -8.39 -7.80 -18.87
CA PRO A 30 -7.45 -7.44 -19.93
C PRO A 30 -7.43 -5.95 -20.28
N GLN A 31 -8.24 -5.11 -19.61
CA GLN A 31 -8.48 -3.72 -20.03
C GLN A 31 -7.72 -2.67 -19.20
N GLY A 32 -6.91 -3.06 -18.21
CA GLY A 32 -6.12 -2.12 -17.39
C GLY A 32 -6.94 -1.38 -16.32
N VAL A 33 -6.25 -0.81 -15.32
CA VAL A 33 -6.87 -0.25 -14.10
C VAL A 33 -7.81 0.92 -14.38
N LEU A 34 -7.49 1.81 -15.34
CA LEU A 34 -8.37 2.92 -15.71
C LEU A 34 -9.77 2.44 -16.16
N ASN A 35 -9.83 1.39 -17.00
CA ASN A 35 -11.10 0.84 -17.44
C ASN A 35 -11.88 0.16 -16.31
N LEU A 36 -11.19 -0.30 -15.24
CA LEU A 36 -11.85 -0.78 -14.03
C LEU A 36 -12.60 0.35 -13.32
N TYR A 37 -11.94 1.49 -13.11
CA TYR A 37 -12.59 2.67 -12.54
C TYR A 37 -13.83 3.08 -13.34
N LEU A 38 -13.72 3.11 -14.68
CA LEU A 38 -14.85 3.43 -15.55
C LEU A 38 -15.99 2.40 -15.44
N THR A 39 -15.69 1.11 -15.41
CA THR A 39 -16.68 0.02 -15.30
C THR A 39 -17.40 0.05 -13.95
N LEU A 40 -16.65 0.33 -12.88
CA LEU A 40 -17.16 0.42 -11.52
C LEU A 40 -17.84 1.76 -11.22
N ARG A 41 -17.77 2.71 -12.16
CA ARG A 41 -18.24 4.09 -11.99
C ARG A 41 -17.58 4.79 -10.80
N GLU A 42 -16.34 4.42 -10.50
CA GLU A 42 -15.50 5.10 -9.53
C GLU A 42 -14.69 6.20 -10.23
N ARG A 43 -14.44 7.32 -9.54
CA ARG A 43 -13.65 8.41 -10.10
C ARG A 43 -12.16 8.07 -9.95
N PRO A 44 -11.40 7.88 -11.05
CA PRO A 44 -9.98 7.65 -10.94
C PRO A 44 -9.26 8.89 -10.37
N PRO A 45 -8.17 8.73 -9.62
CA PRO A 45 -7.38 9.86 -9.12
C PRO A 45 -6.83 10.72 -10.26
N SER A 46 -6.30 10.08 -11.30
CA SER A 46 -5.89 10.68 -12.59
C SER A 46 -5.67 9.57 -13.62
N PRO A 47 -6.11 9.71 -14.88
CA PRO A 47 -5.83 8.74 -15.94
C PRO A 47 -4.33 8.47 -16.13
N VAL A 48 -3.50 9.51 -16.10
CA VAL A 48 -2.03 9.41 -16.29
C VAL A 48 -1.36 8.63 -15.16
N GLN A 49 -1.83 8.82 -13.92
CA GLN A 49 -1.31 8.08 -12.78
C GLN A 49 -1.69 6.59 -12.88
N LEU A 50 -2.92 6.29 -13.30
CA LEU A 50 -3.38 4.90 -13.43
C LEU A 50 -2.71 4.13 -14.58
N GLU A 51 -2.35 4.80 -15.69
CA GLU A 51 -1.57 4.17 -16.77
C GLU A 51 -0.20 3.67 -16.29
N ARG A 52 0.40 4.37 -15.32
CA ARG A 52 1.70 4.06 -14.73
C ARG A 52 1.61 3.33 -13.39
N ALA A 53 0.40 3.01 -12.94
CA ALA A 53 0.19 2.29 -11.69
C ALA A 53 0.29 0.78 -11.93
N ALA A 54 1.10 0.10 -11.13
CA ALA A 54 1.22 -1.35 -11.11
C ALA A 54 -0.06 -2.03 -10.60
N ALA A 55 -0.72 -1.39 -9.64
CA ALA A 55 -2.00 -1.78 -9.08
C ALA A 55 -2.76 -0.54 -8.57
N ALA A 56 -4.01 -0.74 -8.14
CA ALA A 56 -4.75 0.24 -7.38
C ALA A 56 -5.73 -0.45 -6.43
N TRP A 57 -5.92 0.12 -5.24
CA TRP A 57 -7.07 -0.13 -4.40
C TRP A 57 -8.36 0.41 -5.05
N LEU A 58 -9.39 -0.44 -5.15
CA LEU A 58 -10.72 -0.10 -5.64
C LEU A 58 -11.69 -0.05 -4.45
N GLU A 59 -12.16 1.14 -4.10
CA GLU A 59 -12.87 1.37 -2.84
C GLU A 59 -14.24 0.69 -2.81
N ALA A 60 -15.03 0.77 -3.90
CA ALA A 60 -16.38 0.19 -3.90
C ALA A 60 -16.36 -1.34 -3.90
N ARG A 61 -15.27 -1.94 -4.41
CA ARG A 61 -15.05 -3.39 -4.40
C ARG A 61 -14.23 -3.87 -3.22
N ARG A 62 -13.60 -2.96 -2.50
CA ARG A 62 -12.66 -3.23 -1.40
C ARG A 62 -11.63 -4.27 -1.80
N THR A 63 -11.00 -4.09 -2.96
CA THR A 63 -9.99 -5.02 -3.45
C THR A 63 -8.85 -4.32 -4.17
N VAL A 64 -7.72 -5.01 -4.27
CA VAL A 64 -6.57 -4.58 -5.06
C VAL A 64 -6.71 -5.12 -6.48
N ALA A 65 -6.66 -4.22 -7.46
CA ALA A 65 -6.64 -4.57 -8.87
C ALA A 65 -5.25 -4.31 -9.47
N PHE A 66 -4.72 -5.30 -10.18
CA PHE A 66 -3.41 -5.18 -10.84
C PHE A 66 -3.59 -4.72 -12.29
N ASN A 67 -2.74 -3.80 -12.72
CA ASN A 67 -2.62 -3.43 -14.12
C ASN A 67 -1.77 -4.48 -14.84
N LEU A 68 -2.35 -5.62 -15.23
CA LEU A 68 -1.58 -6.76 -15.76
C LEU A 68 -0.67 -6.38 -16.94
N ALA A 69 -1.12 -5.49 -17.83
CA ALA A 69 -0.34 -5.03 -18.97
C ALA A 69 0.96 -4.32 -18.53
N PHE A 70 0.85 -3.33 -17.65
CA PHE A 70 2.02 -2.61 -17.13
C PHE A 70 2.85 -3.49 -16.16
N PHE A 71 2.18 -4.30 -15.35
CA PHE A 71 2.79 -5.19 -14.39
C PHE A 71 3.69 -6.23 -15.07
N THR A 72 3.26 -6.78 -16.21
CA THR A 72 4.05 -7.73 -17.01
C THR A 72 5.38 -7.10 -17.43
N THR A 73 5.39 -5.83 -17.82
CA THR A 73 6.62 -5.08 -18.14
C THR A 73 7.53 -4.90 -16.93
N ILE A 74 6.97 -4.64 -15.74
CA ILE A 74 7.76 -4.48 -14.50
C ILE A 74 8.46 -5.80 -14.11
N VAL A 75 7.76 -6.93 -14.30
CA VAL A 75 8.26 -8.24 -13.85
C VAL A 75 8.95 -9.06 -14.92
N GLU A 76 9.13 -8.49 -16.12
CA GLU A 76 9.82 -9.12 -17.23
C GLU A 76 11.30 -9.37 -16.86
N GLY A 77 11.81 -10.55 -17.21
CA GLY A 77 13.19 -10.95 -16.90
C GLY A 77 13.47 -11.32 -15.43
N LEU A 78 12.55 -11.10 -14.51
CA LEU A 78 12.67 -11.55 -13.12
C LEU A 78 12.45 -13.07 -13.00
N ASP A 79 13.14 -13.71 -12.05
CA ASP A 79 12.84 -15.09 -11.65
C ASP A 79 11.55 -15.18 -10.81
N ASP A 80 11.00 -16.38 -10.64
CA ASP A 80 9.72 -16.57 -9.96
C ASP A 80 9.72 -16.01 -8.52
N ARG A 81 10.85 -16.07 -7.81
CA ARG A 81 10.96 -15.56 -6.45
C ARG A 81 10.92 -14.03 -6.43
N ALA A 82 11.69 -13.37 -7.31
CA ALA A 82 11.70 -11.93 -7.45
C ALA A 82 10.33 -11.41 -7.90
N ARG A 83 9.66 -12.13 -8.82
CA ARG A 83 8.27 -11.83 -9.23
C ARG A 83 7.31 -11.88 -8.04
N GLU A 84 7.34 -12.96 -7.25
CA GLU A 84 6.48 -13.09 -6.07
C GLU A 84 6.74 -11.97 -5.04
N GLN A 85 7.99 -11.56 -4.87
CA GLN A 85 8.35 -10.45 -3.98
C GLN A 85 7.80 -9.11 -4.48
N VAL A 86 7.94 -8.79 -5.77
CA VAL A 86 7.37 -7.56 -6.35
C VAL A 86 5.85 -7.54 -6.22
N VAL A 87 5.17 -8.66 -6.53
CA VAL A 87 3.71 -8.78 -6.35
C VAL A 87 3.32 -8.55 -4.89
N ALA A 88 4.05 -9.13 -3.95
CA ALA A 88 3.77 -8.96 -2.53
C ALA A 88 4.00 -7.52 -2.05
N HIS A 89 5.07 -6.89 -2.50
CA HIS A 89 5.40 -5.51 -2.16
C HIS A 89 4.32 -4.54 -2.66
N VAL A 90 3.92 -4.67 -3.93
CA VAL A 90 2.82 -3.88 -4.52
C VAL A 90 1.52 -4.14 -3.78
N ALA A 91 1.20 -5.39 -3.47
CA ALA A 91 0.01 -5.74 -2.69
C ALA A 91 -0.01 -5.05 -1.32
N TRP A 92 1.11 -5.04 -0.60
CA TRP A 92 1.22 -4.39 0.70
C TRP A 92 1.10 -2.87 0.58
N HIS A 93 1.69 -2.26 -0.45
CA HIS A 93 1.51 -0.83 -0.72
C HIS A 93 0.02 -0.47 -0.85
N GLU A 94 -0.73 -1.21 -1.67
CA GLU A 94 -2.18 -1.00 -1.86
C GLU A 94 -3.01 -1.28 -0.59
N TYR A 95 -2.58 -2.23 0.25
CA TYR A 95 -3.18 -2.40 1.57
C TYR A 95 -2.90 -1.22 2.50
N GLY A 96 -1.73 -0.58 2.37
CA GLY A 96 -1.40 0.65 3.07
C GLY A 96 -2.33 1.79 2.66
N HIS A 97 -2.63 1.92 1.36
CA HIS A 97 -3.68 2.81 0.86
C HIS A 97 -5.05 2.50 1.43
N ALA A 98 -5.47 1.23 1.40
CA ALA A 98 -6.78 0.83 1.92
C ALA A 98 -6.94 1.22 3.40
N LEU A 99 -5.89 1.00 4.20
CA LEU A 99 -5.88 1.33 5.62
C LEU A 99 -5.84 2.84 5.87
N SER A 100 -5.00 3.58 5.16
CA SER A 100 -4.92 5.05 5.29
C SER A 100 -6.21 5.73 4.87
N VAL A 101 -6.79 5.37 3.72
CA VAL A 101 -8.05 5.93 3.24
C VAL A 101 -9.20 5.63 4.21
N THR A 102 -9.26 4.43 4.77
CA THR A 102 -10.40 4.05 5.62
C THR A 102 -10.29 4.58 7.04
N ARG A 103 -9.07 4.76 7.56
CA ARG A 103 -8.82 5.06 8.99
C ARG A 103 -8.37 6.49 9.26
N SER A 104 -7.98 7.25 8.23
CA SER A 104 -7.59 8.65 8.40
C SER A 104 -8.79 9.59 8.42
N THR A 105 -8.67 10.62 9.24
CA THR A 105 -9.53 11.78 9.23
C THR A 105 -9.05 12.77 8.16
N TRP A 106 -9.95 13.67 7.74
CA TRP A 106 -9.59 14.77 6.86
C TRP A 106 -8.46 15.65 7.42
N HIS A 107 -8.43 15.86 8.75
CA HIS A 107 -7.37 16.63 9.40
C HIS A 107 -6.01 15.96 9.26
N GLN A 108 -5.92 14.63 9.48
CA GLN A 108 -4.68 13.88 9.30
C GLN A 108 -4.19 13.98 7.84
N ARG A 109 -5.08 13.85 6.85
CA ARG A 109 -4.68 13.92 5.43
C ARG A 109 -4.04 15.24 5.03
N ARG A 110 -4.40 16.35 5.68
CA ARG A 110 -3.80 17.66 5.43
C ARG A 110 -2.33 17.77 5.85
N GLU A 111 -1.89 16.88 6.74
CA GLU A 111 -0.49 16.81 7.16
C GLU A 111 0.40 16.11 6.11
N GLY A 112 -0.18 15.50 5.08
CA GLY A 112 0.54 14.78 4.01
C GLY A 112 1.78 15.50 3.48
N PRO A 113 1.70 16.77 3.03
CA PRO A 113 2.87 17.52 2.56
C PRO A 113 3.98 17.70 3.61
N ARG A 114 3.60 17.88 4.90
CA ARG A 114 4.54 17.99 6.00
C ARG A 114 5.22 16.65 6.27
N LEU A 115 4.45 15.57 6.33
CA LEU A 115 4.97 14.21 6.56
C LEU A 115 5.89 13.77 5.42
N HIS A 116 5.52 14.06 4.17
CA HIS A 116 6.34 13.78 2.98
C HIS A 116 7.71 14.46 3.05
N ALA A 117 7.77 15.72 3.50
CA ALA A 117 9.03 16.45 3.66
C ALA A 117 9.95 15.88 4.77
N LEU A 118 9.37 15.11 5.71
CA LEU A 118 10.08 14.47 6.82
C LEU A 118 10.50 13.03 6.51
N LEU A 119 10.16 12.50 5.33
CA LEU A 119 10.58 11.18 4.92
C LEU A 119 12.09 11.11 4.66
N PRO A 120 12.72 9.95 4.94
CA PRO A 120 14.01 9.61 4.36
C PRO A 120 14.02 9.81 2.83
N PRO A 121 15.14 10.27 2.23
CA PRO A 121 15.20 10.58 0.80
C PRO A 121 14.71 9.44 -0.11
N ASP A 122 15.09 8.21 0.19
CA ASP A 122 14.70 7.00 -0.52
C ASP A 122 13.18 6.75 -0.54
N LEU A 123 12.48 7.00 0.58
CA LEU A 123 11.01 6.88 0.64
C LEU A 123 10.31 8.07 -0.01
N ARG A 124 10.91 9.26 0.09
CA ARG A 124 10.39 10.46 -0.55
C ARG A 124 10.46 10.34 -2.08
N ASP A 125 11.60 9.90 -2.60
CA ASP A 125 11.83 9.72 -4.03
C ASP A 125 10.89 8.66 -4.64
N ALA A 126 10.53 7.63 -3.86
CA ALA A 126 9.53 6.63 -4.26
C ALA A 126 8.11 7.20 -4.41
N ILE A 127 7.79 8.33 -3.76
CA ILE A 127 6.51 9.05 -3.92
C ILE A 127 6.63 10.12 -5.01
N ASP A 128 7.76 10.82 -5.07
CA ASP A 128 8.01 11.86 -6.07
C ASP A 128 8.11 11.31 -7.50
N PHE A 129 8.38 10.01 -7.67
CA PHE A 129 8.38 9.32 -8.96
C PHE A 129 7.26 8.26 -9.01
N PRO A 130 6.26 8.39 -9.90
CA PRO A 130 6.14 9.31 -11.03
C PRO A 130 5.62 10.72 -10.67
N GLY A 131 5.28 10.97 -9.40
CA GLY A 131 4.78 12.25 -8.92
C GLY A 131 3.31 12.51 -9.26
N LEU A 132 2.90 13.78 -9.22
CA LEU A 132 1.55 14.28 -9.54
C LEU A 132 0.47 14.05 -8.45
N TYR A 133 0.85 13.62 -7.26
CA TYR A 133 -0.08 13.50 -6.15
C TYR A 133 -0.57 14.87 -5.68
N ARG A 134 -1.88 15.00 -5.52
CA ARG A 134 -2.49 16.16 -4.90
C ARG A 134 -2.11 16.20 -3.42
N ARG A 135 -2.17 17.40 -2.83
CA ARG A 135 -1.78 17.62 -1.42
C ARG A 135 -2.59 16.77 -0.45
N ASP A 136 -3.84 16.45 -0.79
CA ASP A 136 -4.75 15.60 -0.02
C ASP A 136 -4.52 14.10 -0.22
N GLN A 137 -3.70 13.71 -1.21
CA GLN A 137 -3.32 12.31 -1.49
C GLN A 137 -1.97 11.93 -0.87
N LEU A 138 -1.10 12.91 -0.63
CA LEU A 138 0.25 12.67 -0.10
C LEU A 138 0.27 11.94 1.25
N PHE A 139 -0.74 12.14 2.10
CA PHE A 139 -0.82 11.39 3.35
C PHE A 139 -0.97 9.89 3.08
N ASP A 140 -1.88 9.51 2.19
CA ASP A 140 -2.17 8.12 1.89
C ASP A 140 -0.96 7.45 1.24
N GLU A 141 -0.25 8.14 0.35
CA GLU A 141 1.02 7.70 -0.27
C GLU A 141 2.13 7.52 0.77
N VAL A 142 2.27 8.43 1.74
CA VAL A 142 3.27 8.30 2.82
C VAL A 142 3.02 7.01 3.59
N ILE A 143 1.77 6.73 3.99
CA ILE A 143 1.45 5.50 4.71
C ILE A 143 1.67 4.26 3.83
N ALA A 144 1.20 4.30 2.57
CA ALA A 144 1.31 3.21 1.61
C ALA A 144 2.76 2.87 1.26
N THR A 145 3.66 3.85 1.20
CA THR A 145 5.09 3.65 0.92
C THR A 145 5.84 3.10 2.13
N ILE A 146 5.49 3.52 3.35
CA ILE A 146 6.11 3.00 4.58
C ILE A 146 5.70 1.55 4.85
N TYR A 147 4.43 1.22 4.63
CA TYR A 147 3.88 -0.06 5.04
C TYR A 147 4.61 -1.31 4.50
N PRO A 148 4.92 -1.45 3.19
CA PRO A 148 5.64 -2.62 2.69
C PRO A 148 7.04 -2.74 3.32
N VAL A 149 7.74 -1.62 3.55
CA VAL A 149 9.04 -1.61 4.24
C VAL A 149 8.91 -2.18 5.66
N MET A 150 7.86 -1.77 6.39
CA MET A 150 7.60 -2.27 7.73
C MET A 150 7.26 -3.78 7.73
N VAL A 151 6.42 -4.23 6.78
CA VAL A 151 6.10 -5.66 6.63
C VAL A 151 7.35 -6.48 6.34
N GLU A 152 8.23 -6.01 5.46
CA GLU A 152 9.50 -6.68 5.14
C GLU A 152 10.40 -6.82 6.37
N ARG A 153 10.49 -5.79 7.22
CA ARG A 153 11.24 -5.85 8.48
C ARG A 153 10.74 -6.95 9.39
N VAL A 154 9.43 -7.04 9.60
CA VAL A 154 8.82 -8.10 10.42
C VAL A 154 9.04 -9.48 9.83
N ARG A 155 8.92 -9.62 8.50
CA ARG A 155 9.23 -10.87 7.81
C ARG A 155 10.69 -11.31 8.00
N ASN A 156 11.59 -10.36 8.23
CA ASN A 156 13.00 -10.60 8.54
C ASN A 156 13.28 -10.66 10.07
N GLY A 157 12.23 -10.73 10.90
CA GLY A 157 12.33 -10.89 12.35
C GLY A 157 12.52 -9.59 13.14
N ASP A 158 12.47 -8.41 12.50
CA ASP A 158 12.56 -7.13 13.18
C ASP A 158 11.18 -6.53 13.48
N TYR A 159 10.73 -6.73 14.72
CA TYR A 159 9.47 -6.23 15.27
C TYR A 159 9.64 -4.91 16.03
N ARG A 160 10.78 -4.22 15.93
CA ARG A 160 10.99 -2.96 16.68
C ARG A 160 10.23 -1.79 16.02
N ALA A 161 10.12 -0.70 16.77
CA ALA A 161 9.59 0.56 16.25
C ALA A 161 10.41 1.05 15.04
N ALA A 162 9.77 1.81 14.16
CA ALA A 162 10.38 2.38 12.97
C ALA A 162 11.29 3.58 13.32
N GLU A 163 12.37 3.37 14.06
CA GLU A 163 13.27 4.45 14.53
C GLU A 163 14.00 5.19 13.40
N PHE A 164 14.03 4.62 12.20
CA PHE A 164 14.55 5.27 10.99
C PHE A 164 13.59 6.34 10.44
N LEU A 165 12.34 6.37 10.88
CA LEU A 165 11.36 7.39 10.51
C LEU A 165 11.42 8.56 11.49
N HIS A 166 11.17 9.77 10.99
CA HIS A 166 10.93 10.92 11.85
C HIS A 166 9.76 10.64 12.82
N PRO A 167 9.80 11.07 14.10
CA PRO A 167 8.78 10.73 15.09
C PRO A 167 7.34 11.08 14.70
N GLU A 168 7.14 12.17 13.97
CA GLU A 168 5.82 12.56 13.46
C GLU A 168 5.29 11.59 12.39
N VAL A 169 6.16 11.15 11.48
CA VAL A 169 5.82 10.19 10.43
C VAL A 169 5.49 8.84 11.06
N ARG A 170 6.32 8.38 12.01
CA ARG A 170 6.07 7.15 12.76
C ARG A 170 4.73 7.18 13.47
N ARG A 171 4.41 8.28 14.17
CA ARG A 171 3.13 8.43 14.87
C ARG A 171 1.94 8.37 13.90
N ALA A 172 2.01 9.12 12.79
CA ALA A 172 0.96 9.10 11.78
C ALA A 172 0.74 7.70 11.20
N PHE A 173 1.82 6.94 10.98
CA PHE A 173 1.74 5.55 10.57
C PHE A 173 1.10 4.66 11.62
N GLU A 174 1.54 4.74 12.87
CA GLU A 174 1.03 3.94 14.00
C GLU A 174 -0.46 4.17 14.30
N GLU A 175 -0.97 5.38 14.06
CA GLU A 175 -2.40 5.69 14.16
C GLU A 175 -3.24 4.93 13.12
N MET A 176 -2.70 4.75 11.91
CA MET A 176 -3.37 4.01 10.83
C MET A 176 -3.16 2.51 10.96
N ILE A 177 -1.95 2.09 11.34
CA ILE A 177 -1.49 0.71 11.34
C ILE A 177 -0.76 0.48 12.67
N PRO A 178 -1.43 -0.12 13.68
CA PRO A 178 -0.82 -0.44 14.97
C PRO A 178 0.53 -1.14 14.82
N TRP A 179 1.54 -0.55 15.47
CA TRP A 179 2.92 -1.02 15.46
C TRP A 179 3.55 -0.86 16.85
N PRO A 180 4.42 -1.79 17.30
CA PRO A 180 4.79 -3.04 16.64
C PRO A 180 3.68 -4.09 16.70
N PRO A 181 3.59 -4.99 15.69
CA PRO A 181 2.66 -6.12 15.76
C PRO A 181 3.17 -7.17 16.76
N SER A 182 2.26 -8.02 17.23
CA SER A 182 2.63 -9.14 18.11
C SER A 182 3.54 -10.12 17.39
N ARG A 183 4.46 -10.76 18.12
CA ARG A 183 5.24 -11.85 17.55
C ARG A 183 4.34 -13.10 17.41
N PRO A 184 4.61 -13.98 16.44
CA PRO A 184 3.88 -15.23 16.29
C PRO A 184 3.87 -16.10 17.56
N THR A 185 4.90 -15.97 18.41
CA THR A 185 5.02 -16.70 19.68
C THR A 185 4.22 -16.11 20.83
N ASP A 186 3.77 -14.86 20.71
CA ASP A 186 3.12 -14.12 21.80
C ASP A 186 1.59 -14.36 21.82
N GLN A 187 1.07 -15.16 20.89
CA GLN A 187 -0.36 -15.49 20.75
C GLN A 187 -0.74 -16.84 21.41
N THR A 188 -0.08 -17.20 22.50
CA THR A 188 -0.38 -18.42 23.29
C THR A 188 -1.50 -18.20 24.29
#